data_AF-A0A6J6NNX1-F1
#
_entry.id   AF-A0A6J6NNX1-F1
#
_cell.length_a   1.000
_cell.length_b   1.000
_cell.length_c   1.000
_cell.angle_alpha   90.00
_cell.angle_beta   90.00
_cell.angle_gamma   90.00
#
_symmetry.space_group_name_H-M   'P 1'
#
loop_
_entity.id
_entity.type
_entity.pdbx_description
1 polymer ?
#
loop_
_entity_poly.entity_id
_entity_poly.type
_entity_poly.pdbx_seq_one_letter_code
_entity_poly.pdbx_strand_id
1 'polypeptide(L)'
;MNITINWSAFIQVLAAALGFTTLIVACFSIGVRLLTNAQNVASKARKGNSKAQQTESLNLVGAYLTFAICLSALAYGIYLIVPFLPH
;
A
#
# COMPACT_ATOMS: atom_id res chain seq x y z
N MET A 1 18.09 -41.22 -5.49
CA MET A 1 17.48 -39.92 -5.11
C MET A 1 16.12 -39.83 -5.78
N ASN A 2 15.04 -39.93 -5.01
CA ASN A 2 13.68 -39.80 -5.54
C ASN A 2 13.28 -38.33 -5.46
N ILE A 3 13.28 -37.62 -6.59
CA ILE A 3 12.83 -36.22 -6.66
C ILE A 3 11.30 -36.24 -6.58
N THR A 4 10.76 -35.94 -5.41
CA THR A 4 9.32 -35.79 -5.19
C THR A 4 8.97 -34.31 -5.23
N ILE A 5 8.28 -33.88 -6.29
CA ILE A 5 7.85 -32.48 -6.44
C ILE A 5 6.67 -32.22 -5.52
N ASN A 6 6.86 -31.31 -4.57
CA ASN A 6 5.80 -30.84 -3.68
C ASN A 6 4.91 -29.80 -4.39
N TRP A 7 3.93 -30.28 -5.15
CA TRP A 7 2.92 -29.44 -5.81
C TRP A 7 2.18 -28.51 -4.85
N SER A 8 2.01 -28.91 -3.59
CA SER A 8 1.41 -28.06 -2.54
C SER A 8 2.25 -26.81 -2.25
N ALA A 9 3.57 -26.94 -2.15
CA ALA A 9 4.46 -25.81 -1.88
C ALA A 9 4.43 -24.77 -3.01
N PHE A 10 4.29 -25.22 -4.25
CA PHE A 10 4.17 -24.34 -5.42
C PHE A 10 2.90 -23.47 -5.33
N ILE A 11 1.75 -24.08 -5.04
CA ILE A 11 0.47 -23.37 -4.91
C ILE A 11 0.52 -22.37 -3.75
N GLN A 12 1.16 -22.71 -2.64
CA GLN A 12 1.31 -21.82 -1.49
C GLN A 12 2.08 -20.54 -1.85
N VAL A 13 3.21 -20.66 -2.55
CA VAL A 13 4.00 -19.49 -2.98
C VAL A 13 3.24 -18.66 -4.01
N LEU A 14 2.56 -19.31 -4.96
CA LEU A 14 1.70 -18.62 -5.94
C LEU A 14 0.62 -17.79 -5.24
N ALA A 15 -0.11 -18.40 -4.30
CA ALA A 15 -1.16 -17.73 -3.54
C ALA A 15 -0.60 -16.58 -2.70
N ALA A 16 0.54 -16.79 -2.03
CA ALA A 16 1.21 -15.74 -1.26
C ALA A 16 1.64 -14.56 -2.13
N ALA A 17 2.24 -14.81 -3.30
CA ALA A 17 2.70 -13.77 -4.22
C ALA A 17 1.53 -12.97 -4.82
N LEU A 18 0.48 -13.66 -5.27
CA LEU A 18 -0.73 -13.01 -5.80
C LEU A 18 -1.46 -12.21 -4.71
N GLY A 19 -1.59 -12.78 -3.51
CA GLY A 19 -2.23 -12.13 -2.37
C GLY A 19 -1.49 -10.87 -1.95
N PHE A 20 -0.16 -10.95 -1.79
CA PHE A 20 0.68 -9.81 -1.43
C PHE A 20 0.61 -8.70 -2.48
N THR A 21 0.71 -9.06 -3.76
CA THR A 21 0.60 -8.09 -4.87
C THR A 21 -0.76 -7.39 -4.86
N THR A 22 -1.84 -8.16 -4.74
CA THR A 22 -3.21 -7.60 -4.73
C THR A 22 -3.43 -6.68 -3.55
N LEU A 23 -2.93 -7.05 -2.36
CA LEU A 23 -3.02 -6.23 -1.15
C LEU A 23 -2.31 -4.89 -1.32
N ILE A 24 -1.08 -4.90 -1.82
CA ILE A 24 -0.29 -3.68 -2.06
C ILE A 24 -1.00 -2.77 -3.08
N VAL A 25 -1.48 -3.33 -4.19
CA VAL A 25 -2.17 -2.56 -5.24
C VAL A 25 -3.48 -1.96 -4.73
N ALA A 26 -4.25 -2.71 -3.94
CA ALA A 26 -5.49 -2.21 -3.33
C ALA A 26 -5.20 -1.06 -2.34
N CYS A 27 -4.19 -1.24 -1.46
CA CYS A 27 -3.74 -0.22 -0.52
C CYS A 27 -3.31 1.07 -1.26
N PHE A 28 -2.49 0.94 -2.29
CA PHE A 28 -2.06 2.06 -3.12
C PHE A 28 -3.23 2.78 -3.80
N SER A 29 -4.17 2.01 -4.37
CA SER A 29 -5.37 2.55 -5.02
C SER A 29 -6.26 3.34 -4.06
N ILE A 30 -6.38 2.88 -2.80
CA ILE A 30 -7.10 3.59 -1.74
C ILE A 30 -6.39 4.91 -1.41
N GLY A 31 -5.06 4.91 -1.27
CA GLY A 31 -4.27 6.12 -1.04
C GLY A 31 -4.44 7.17 -2.14
N VAL A 32 -4.44 6.76 -3.41
CA VAL A 32 -4.71 7.64 -4.56
C VAL A 32 -6.12 8.21 -4.49
N ARG A 33 -7.12 7.39 -4.13
CA ARG A 33 -8.53 7.85 -4.01
C ARG A 33 -8.70 8.89 -2.89
N LEU A 34 -8.06 8.68 -1.74
CA LEU A 34 -8.03 9.65 -0.63
C LEU A 34 -7.38 10.96 -1.05
N LEU A 35 -6.26 10.90 -1.78
CA LEU A 35 -5.55 12.09 -2.26
C LEU A 35 -6.38 12.88 -3.27
N THR A 36 -7.02 12.20 -4.23
CA THR A 36 -7.92 12.84 -5.20
C THR A 36 -9.12 13.49 -4.51
N ASN A 37 -9.68 12.83 -3.49
CA ASN A 37 -10.74 13.43 -2.67
C ASN A 37 -10.26 14.68 -1.93
N ALA A 38 -9.05 14.65 -1.35
CA ALA A 38 -8.46 15.83 -0.71
C ALA A 38 -8.30 17.00 -1.69
N GLN A 39 -7.78 16.75 -2.90
CA GLN A 39 -7.59 17.78 -3.93
C GLN A 39 -8.90 18.42 -4.41
N ASN A 40 -9.96 17.63 -4.57
CA ASN A 40 -11.28 18.15 -4.96
C ASN A 40 -11.87 19.10 -3.90
N VAL A 41 -11.64 18.79 -2.61
CA VAL A 41 -12.14 19.59 -1.48
C VAL A 41 -11.24 20.80 -1.20
N ALA A 42 -9.95 20.72 -1.54
CA ALA A 42 -8.98 21.81 -1.40
C ALA A 42 -9.37 23.09 -2.16
N SER A 43 -10.03 22.94 -3.32
CA SER A 43 -10.57 24.09 -4.08
C SER A 43 -11.65 24.86 -3.30
N LYS A 44 -12.43 24.14 -2.46
CA LYS A 44 -13.48 24.71 -1.60
C LYS A 44 -12.90 25.23 -0.28
N ALA A 45 -11.83 24.64 0.23
CA ALA A 45 -11.13 25.09 1.43
C ALA A 45 -10.47 26.48 1.22
N ARG A 46 -9.88 26.74 0.04
CA ARG A 46 -9.31 28.07 -0.31
C ARG A 46 -10.31 29.22 -0.30
N LYS A 47 -11.62 28.96 -0.32
CA LYS A 47 -12.68 29.97 -0.14
C LYS A 47 -12.96 30.33 1.33
N GLY A 48 -12.16 29.86 2.29
CA GLY A 48 -12.19 30.30 3.69
C GLY A 48 -13.17 29.54 4.59
N ASN A 49 -13.63 28.34 4.20
CA ASN A 49 -14.57 27.55 5.00
C ASN A 49 -13.83 26.49 5.85
N SER A 50 -13.77 26.70 7.17
CA SER A 50 -13.01 25.89 8.14
C SER A 50 -13.34 24.39 8.11
N LYS A 51 -14.62 24.00 7.88
CA LYS A 51 -15.02 22.59 7.80
C LYS A 51 -14.48 21.87 6.53
N ALA A 52 -14.28 22.61 5.44
CA ALA A 52 -13.70 22.07 4.22
C ALA A 52 -12.19 21.85 4.37
N GLN A 53 -11.50 22.71 5.14
CA GLN A 53 -10.08 22.59 5.42
C GLN A 53 -9.76 21.41 6.35
N GLN A 54 -10.62 21.14 7.34
CA GLN A 54 -10.44 19.98 8.22
C GLN A 54 -10.58 18.65 7.43
N THR A 55 -11.56 18.59 6.53
CA THR A 55 -11.80 17.41 5.67
C THR A 55 -10.65 17.18 4.68
N GLU A 56 -10.07 18.25 4.14
CA GLU A 56 -8.88 18.19 3.29
C GLU A 56 -7.69 17.58 4.06
N SER A 57 -7.39 18.11 5.25
CA SER A 57 -6.27 17.63 6.07
C SER A 57 -6.42 16.17 6.48
N LEU A 58 -7.63 15.72 6.79
CA LEU A 58 -7.89 14.34 7.20
C LEU A 58 -7.67 13.36 6.04
N ASN A 59 -8.15 13.69 4.84
CA ASN A 59 -7.97 12.85 3.66
C ASN A 59 -6.50 12.81 3.20
N LEU A 60 -5.77 13.92 3.32
CA LEU A 60 -4.33 13.98 3.03
C LEU A 60 -3.51 13.16 4.02
N VAL A 61 -3.76 13.30 5.32
CA VAL A 61 -3.08 12.51 6.35
C VAL A 61 -3.38 11.03 6.16
N GLY A 62 -4.64 10.67 5.87
CA GLY A 62 -5.04 9.30 5.57
C GLY A 62 -4.34 8.72 4.34
N ALA A 63 -4.25 9.51 3.25
CA ALA A 63 -3.50 9.11 2.07
C ALA A 63 -2.02 8.87 2.40
N TYR A 64 -1.38 9.81 3.11
CA TYR A 64 0.04 9.74 3.45
C TYR A 64 0.37 8.56 4.37
N LEU A 65 -0.48 8.27 5.35
CA LEU A 65 -0.40 7.07 6.19
C LEU A 65 -0.44 5.80 5.35
N THR A 66 -1.39 5.71 4.42
CA THR A 66 -1.56 4.55 3.55
C THR A 66 -0.35 4.35 2.65
N PHE A 67 0.19 5.43 2.06
CA PHE A 67 1.43 5.38 1.28
C PHE A 67 2.64 4.99 2.12
N ALA A 68 2.78 5.50 3.35
CA ALA A 68 3.87 5.14 4.25
C ALA A 68 3.85 3.66 4.63
N ILE A 69 2.66 3.13 4.97
CA ILE A 69 2.47 1.70 5.23
C ILE A 69 2.84 0.87 4.00
N CYS A 70 2.37 1.27 2.82
CA CYS A 70 2.67 0.57 1.56
C CYS A 70 4.18 0.58 1.24
N LEU A 71 4.85 1.71 1.43
CA LEU A 71 6.29 1.85 1.24
C LEU A 71 7.07 0.96 2.22
N SER A 72 6.66 0.91 3.50
CA SER A 72 7.29 0.04 4.50
C SER A 72 7.12 -1.45 4.17
N ALA A 73 5.93 -1.84 3.72
CA ALA A 73 5.66 -3.22 3.30
C ALA A 73 6.51 -3.62 2.09
N LEU A 74 6.65 -2.72 1.11
CA LEU A 74 7.49 -2.94 -0.06
C LEU A 74 8.98 -3.04 0.31
N ALA A 75 9.47 -2.12 1.15
CA ALA A 75 10.85 -2.12 1.63
C ALA A 75 11.17 -3.42 2.40
N TYR A 76 10.25 -3.89 3.23
CA TYR A 76 10.39 -5.16 3.93
C TYR A 76 10.41 -6.36 2.95
N GLY A 77 9.56 -6.34 1.92
CA GLY A 77 9.59 -7.36 0.86
C GLY A 77 10.91 -7.39 0.10
N ILE A 78 11.46 -6.21 -0.24
CA ILE A 78 12.77 -6.08 -0.87
C ILE A 78 13.88 -6.58 0.06
N TYR A 79 13.82 -6.24 1.34
CA TYR A 79 14.76 -6.72 2.35
C TYR A 79 14.78 -8.27 2.44
N LEU A 80 13.61 -8.91 2.38
CA LEU A 80 13.48 -10.37 2.39
C LEU A 80 14.05 -11.06 1.14
N ILE A 81 13.96 -10.40 -0.03
CA ILE A 81 14.45 -10.97 -1.31
C ILE A 81 15.96 -10.77 -1.46
N VAL A 82 16.48 -9.63 -0.99
CA VAL A 82 17.89 -9.27 -1.15
C VAL A 82 18.72 -10.00 -0.08
N PRO A 83 19.59 -10.96 -0.45
CA PRO A 83 20.37 -11.76 0.51
C PRO A 83 21.50 -10.99 1.20
N PHE A 84 21.66 -9.69 0.91
CA PHE A 84 22.82 -8.88 1.30
C PHE A 84 22.82 -8.41 2.76
N LEU A 85 21.73 -8.63 3.51
CA LEU A 85 21.64 -8.26 4.93
C LEU A 85 21.66 -9.53 5.80
N PRO A 86 22.72 -9.75 6.61
CA PRO A 86 22.81 -10.92 7.48
C PRO A 86 21.64 -10.91 8.48
N HIS A 87 21.01 -12.07 8.61
CA HIS A 87 20.01 -12.40 9.62
C HIS A 87 20.62 -13.34 10.65
#